data_AF-X1SW82-F1
#
_entry.id   AF-X1SW82-F1
#
_cell.length_a   1.000
_cell.length_b   1.000
_cell.length_c   1.000
_cell.angle_alpha   90.00
_cell.angle_beta   90.00
_cell.angle_gamma   90.00
#
_symmetry.space_group_name_H-M   'P 1'
#
loop_
_entity.id
_entity.type
_entity.pdbx_description
1 polymer ?
#
loop_
_entity_poly.entity_id
_entity_poly.type
_entity_poly.pdbx_seq_one_letter_code
_entity_poly.pdbx_strand_id
1 'polypeptide(L)'
;MILSKRNFKTVYGETDLELEAKTGQALVIKNILIHNPLLDYITVAISKTTVGYFRVGGVLGSHLSFHIGSVHLPVFDTYTGRVNQTTLLEYLSKLGLFTGYPVASGEKFLITGANQATSIQTIEYEIWEAADITPEMENGSKSTSFFYVNYGRSPSTINVETDVLLDTTNNPKEFPDFPYGNIVPSGRNIELHGILASDVKPMTWFPDDRTYTQFLKFMQGKVFLFDEDRQGLTYYADPGPPPMAPNCVGEGTSLGGNYSNIDMKYPLMFDPPLLFPQGQELTIYWKCGKLANGTAISTALQEIGLILKMTPIS
;
A
#
# COMPACT_ATOMS: atom_id res chain seq x y z
N MET A 1 4.65 19.62 24.44
CA MET A 1 3.22 19.58 24.81
C MET A 1 2.35 19.59 23.57
N ILE A 2 1.27 18.81 23.55
CA ILE A 2 0.26 18.87 22.48
C ILE A 2 -0.63 20.09 22.68
N LEU A 3 -0.78 20.90 21.63
CA LEU A 3 -1.60 22.12 21.64
C LEU A 3 -3.02 21.85 21.12
N SER A 4 -3.15 21.01 20.10
CA SER A 4 -4.45 20.58 19.56
C SER A 4 -4.36 19.14 19.04
N LYS A 5 -5.31 18.30 19.46
CA LYS A 5 -5.31 16.86 19.16
C LYS A 5 -5.88 16.49 17.80
N ARG A 6 -6.69 17.34 17.19
CA ARG A 6 -7.40 16.96 15.96
C ARG A 6 -7.72 18.18 15.13
N ASN A 7 -7.05 18.30 14.00
CA ASN A 7 -7.19 19.40 13.05
C ASN A 7 -7.25 18.83 11.64
N PHE A 8 -7.87 19.58 10.74
CA PHE A 8 -8.03 19.16 9.35
C PHE A 8 -7.59 20.27 8.42
N LYS A 9 -6.98 19.88 7.30
CA LYS A 9 -6.79 20.75 6.15
C LYS A 9 -7.30 20.04 4.92
N THR A 10 -8.11 20.73 4.12
CA THR A 10 -8.67 20.22 2.88
C THR A 10 -8.36 21.16 1.74
N VAL A 11 -7.99 20.59 0.59
CA VAL A 11 -7.83 21.27 -0.69
C VAL A 11 -8.73 20.59 -1.72
N TYR A 12 -9.33 21.38 -2.60
CA TYR A 12 -10.19 20.93 -3.69
C TYR A 12 -9.56 21.29 -5.02
N GLY A 13 -9.74 20.42 -6.02
CA GLY A 13 -9.41 20.73 -7.41
C GLY A 13 -7.93 20.63 -7.76
N GLU A 14 -7.50 21.45 -8.73
CA GLU A 14 -6.17 21.40 -9.36
C GLU A 14 -5.08 22.06 -8.52
N THR A 15 -5.03 21.77 -7.23
CA THR A 15 -4.03 22.32 -6.32
C THR A 15 -3.50 21.23 -5.41
N ASP A 16 -2.18 21.11 -5.32
CA ASP A 16 -1.53 20.20 -4.38
C ASP A 16 -1.70 20.70 -2.94
N LEU A 17 -1.93 19.77 -2.01
CA LEU A 17 -2.07 20.12 -0.60
C LEU A 17 -0.69 20.42 0.00
N GLU A 18 -0.52 21.66 0.47
CA GLU A 18 0.65 22.11 1.24
C GLU A 18 0.22 22.54 2.66
N LEU A 19 0.94 22.16 3.72
CA LEU A 19 0.72 22.65 5.09
C LEU A 19 2.05 23.00 5.76
N GLU A 20 2.22 24.27 6.13
CA GLU A 20 3.41 24.75 6.85
C GLU A 20 3.20 24.71 8.36
N ALA A 21 4.21 24.19 9.08
CA ALA A 21 4.30 24.33 10.52
C ALA A 21 4.78 25.75 10.86
N LYS A 22 3.86 26.59 11.38
CA LYS A 22 4.15 27.99 11.71
C LYS A 22 5.20 28.11 12.81
N THR A 23 5.92 29.23 12.84
CA THR A 23 6.88 29.55 13.90
C THR A 23 6.28 29.34 15.30
N GLY A 24 6.97 28.56 16.13
CA GLY A 24 6.54 28.23 17.49
C GLY A 24 5.61 27.01 17.58
N GLN A 25 5.27 26.39 16.46
CA GLN A 25 4.44 25.18 16.41
C GLN A 25 5.12 24.11 15.56
N ALA A 26 4.80 22.86 15.84
CA ALA A 26 5.11 21.73 14.99
C ALA A 26 3.85 20.89 14.76
N LEU A 27 3.86 20.05 13.74
CA LEU A 27 2.71 19.26 13.34
C LEU A 27 3.04 17.78 13.33
N VAL A 28 2.04 16.93 13.59
CA VAL A 28 2.13 15.50 13.31
C VAL A 28 0.95 15.13 12.43
N ILE A 29 1.22 14.77 11.18
CA ILE A 29 0.16 14.34 10.25
C ILE A 29 -0.20 12.90 10.58
N LYS A 30 -1.45 12.68 10.99
CA LYS A 30 -1.95 11.39 11.49
C LYS A 30 -2.65 10.59 10.41
N ASN A 31 -3.28 11.25 9.44
CA ASN A 31 -3.98 10.57 8.36
C ASN A 31 -4.03 11.43 7.09
N ILE A 32 -4.23 10.77 5.95
CA ILE A 32 -4.37 11.37 4.63
C ILE A 32 -5.56 10.70 3.95
N LEU A 33 -6.46 11.50 3.39
CA LEU A 33 -7.61 11.05 2.62
C LEU A 33 -7.60 11.72 1.24
N ILE A 34 -7.72 10.92 0.19
CA ILE A 34 -7.68 11.33 -1.21
C ILE A 34 -8.93 10.81 -1.91
N HIS A 35 -9.62 11.70 -2.61
CA HIS A 35 -10.72 11.37 -3.50
C HIS A 35 -10.38 11.82 -4.91
N ASN A 36 -10.62 10.93 -5.88
CA ASN A 36 -10.48 11.19 -7.30
C ASN A 36 -9.14 11.88 -7.67
N PRO A 37 -7.99 11.21 -7.46
CA PRO A 37 -6.68 11.75 -7.81
C PRO A 37 -6.40 11.70 -9.31
N LEU A 38 -5.51 12.57 -9.79
CA LEU A 38 -5.03 12.56 -11.18
C LEU A 38 -4.23 11.29 -11.50
N LEU A 39 -3.34 10.90 -10.59
CA LEU A 39 -2.47 9.73 -10.73
C LEU A 39 -2.93 8.61 -9.78
N ASP A 40 -2.52 7.38 -10.10
CA ASP A 40 -2.78 6.21 -9.24
C ASP A 40 -2.02 6.26 -7.91
N TYR A 41 -1.05 7.17 -7.78
CA TYR A 41 -0.17 7.32 -6.64
C TYR A 41 -0.01 8.78 -6.22
N ILE A 42 0.11 9.00 -4.90
CA ILE A 42 0.60 10.25 -4.35
C ILE A 42 2.00 10.10 -3.78
N THR A 43 2.74 11.20 -3.82
CA THR A 43 3.99 11.36 -3.08
C THR A 43 3.74 12.29 -1.90
N VAL A 44 4.20 11.87 -0.73
CA VAL A 44 4.15 12.63 0.51
C VAL A 44 5.56 13.09 0.84
N ALA A 45 5.75 14.40 1.03
CA ALA A 45 7.04 14.98 1.34
C ALA A 45 6.98 15.93 2.54
N ILE A 46 8.08 16.01 3.27
CA ILE A 46 8.35 17.08 4.23
C ILE A 46 9.51 17.90 3.71
N SER A 47 9.25 19.17 3.41
CA SER A 47 10.14 20.09 2.71
C SER A 47 10.55 19.54 1.34
N LYS A 48 11.73 18.92 1.24
CA LYS A 48 12.24 18.30 0.01
C LYS A 48 12.45 16.79 0.14
N THR A 49 12.19 16.23 1.32
CA THR A 49 12.40 14.81 1.61
C THR A 49 11.09 14.06 1.38
N THR A 50 11.10 13.09 0.47
CA THR A 50 9.98 12.15 0.30
C THR A 50 9.93 11.23 1.52
N VAL A 51 8.78 11.19 2.19
CA VAL A 51 8.55 10.40 3.41
C VAL A 51 7.45 9.35 3.25
N GLY A 52 6.69 9.41 2.15
CA GLY A 52 5.65 8.43 1.86
C GLY A 52 5.30 8.37 0.38
N TYR A 53 4.85 7.19 -0.05
CA TYR A 53 4.36 6.94 -1.39
C TYR A 53 3.20 5.94 -1.29
N PHE A 54 2.02 6.29 -1.78
CA PHE A 54 0.81 5.51 -1.54
C PHE A 54 -0.08 5.43 -2.76
N ARG A 55 -0.62 4.24 -3.01
CA ARG A 55 -1.65 4.03 -4.03
C ARG A 55 -2.96 4.67 -3.60
N VAL A 56 -3.50 5.51 -4.47
CA VAL A 56 -4.73 6.29 -4.27
C VAL A 56 -5.74 6.13 -5.40
N GLY A 57 -5.40 5.37 -6.44
CA GLY A 57 -6.23 5.13 -7.61
C GLY A 57 -5.92 3.78 -8.26
N GLY A 58 -6.26 3.66 -9.54
CA GLY A 58 -6.03 2.46 -10.33
C GLY A 58 -7.01 1.32 -10.06
N VAL A 59 -6.76 0.20 -10.74
CA VAL A 59 -7.64 -0.99 -10.74
C VAL A 59 -7.70 -1.72 -9.40
N LEU A 60 -6.69 -1.55 -8.55
CA LEU A 60 -6.62 -2.15 -7.21
C LEU A 60 -7.16 -1.20 -6.11
N GLY A 61 -7.56 0.02 -6.49
CA GLY A 61 -8.11 1.00 -5.57
C GLY A 61 -7.10 1.73 -4.70
N SER A 62 -7.63 2.59 -3.85
CA SER A 62 -6.94 3.51 -2.95
C SER A 62 -6.77 2.92 -1.56
N HIS A 63 -5.56 3.08 -0.99
CA HIS A 63 -5.29 2.85 0.43
C HIS A 63 -5.66 4.05 1.32
N LEU A 64 -5.89 5.22 0.72
CA LEU A 64 -6.13 6.48 1.40
C LEU A 64 -7.50 7.05 1.02
N SER A 65 -8.49 6.20 0.72
CA SER A 65 -9.82 6.68 0.34
C SER A 65 -10.53 7.34 1.52
N PHE A 66 -11.37 8.32 1.23
CA PHE A 66 -12.43 8.70 2.16
C PHE A 66 -13.29 7.49 2.52
N HIS A 67 -13.84 7.48 3.74
CA HIS A 67 -14.78 6.44 4.14
C HIS A 67 -15.92 6.37 3.12
N ILE A 68 -16.18 5.17 2.61
CA ILE A 68 -17.30 4.95 1.70
C ILE A 68 -18.59 5.02 2.51
N GLY A 69 -19.24 6.17 2.46
CA GLY A 69 -20.54 6.40 3.07
C GLY A 69 -21.64 6.40 2.02
N SER A 70 -22.10 5.22 1.60
CA SER A 70 -23.46 4.95 1.08
C SER A 70 -23.51 3.66 0.26
N VAL A 71 -24.45 2.78 0.63
CA VAL A 71 -25.03 1.71 -0.19
C VAL A 71 -26.00 2.33 -1.21
N HIS A 72 -25.50 3.01 -2.25
CA HIS A 72 -26.38 3.45 -3.35
C HIS A 72 -26.60 2.36 -4.42
N LEU A 73 -25.87 1.27 -4.36
CA LEU A 73 -26.17 0.01 -5.06
C LEU A 73 -25.90 -1.15 -4.10
N PRO A 74 -26.83 -2.09 -3.90
CA PRO A 74 -26.64 -3.21 -2.98
C PRO A 74 -25.72 -4.23 -3.64
N VAL A 75 -24.42 -3.95 -3.70
CA VAL A 75 -23.43 -4.99 -3.99
C VAL A 75 -23.17 -5.72 -2.68
N PHE A 76 -24.09 -6.62 -2.31
CA PHE A 76 -23.88 -7.76 -1.41
C PHE A 76 -23.07 -7.56 -0.10
N ASP A 77 -22.99 -6.37 0.50
CA ASP A 77 -22.45 -6.19 1.86
C ASP A 77 -23.52 -6.40 2.95
N THR A 78 -24.27 -7.50 2.85
CA THR A 78 -25.19 -7.93 3.93
C THR A 78 -24.59 -9.02 4.82
N TYR A 79 -23.36 -9.47 4.54
CA TYR A 79 -22.72 -10.56 5.29
C TYR A 79 -21.37 -10.22 5.94
N THR A 80 -20.80 -9.02 5.74
CA THR A 80 -19.45 -8.74 6.25
C THR A 80 -19.33 -7.59 7.25
N GLY A 81 -20.38 -6.78 7.47
CA GLY A 81 -20.29 -5.66 8.42
C GLY A 81 -19.22 -4.62 8.02
N ARG A 82 -18.90 -4.51 6.71
CA ARG A 82 -17.77 -3.73 6.18
C ARG A 82 -18.13 -2.27 5.85
N VAL A 83 -19.05 -1.70 6.61
CA VAL A 83 -19.28 -0.25 6.65
C VAL A 83 -18.23 0.36 7.57
N ASN A 84 -17.49 1.38 7.11
CA ASN A 84 -16.43 2.12 7.84
C ASN A 84 -15.00 1.56 7.78
N GLN A 85 -14.56 0.97 6.66
CA GLN A 85 -13.12 0.78 6.47
C GLN A 85 -12.40 2.13 6.50
N THR A 86 -11.30 2.18 7.23
CA THR A 86 -10.46 3.36 7.38
C THR A 86 -9.32 3.33 6.37
N THR A 87 -8.57 4.43 6.26
CA THR A 87 -7.34 4.42 5.47
C THR A 87 -6.34 3.42 6.04
N LEU A 88 -5.39 2.98 5.21
CA LEU A 88 -4.27 2.15 5.65
C LEU A 88 -3.48 2.83 6.78
N LEU A 89 -3.25 4.14 6.69
CA LEU A 89 -2.51 4.88 7.73
C LEU A 89 -3.24 4.90 9.07
N GLU A 90 -4.57 5.06 9.07
CA GLU A 90 -5.35 5.01 10.31
C GLU A 90 -5.37 3.58 10.90
N TYR A 91 -5.52 2.57 10.05
CA TYR A 91 -5.44 1.17 10.48
C TYR A 91 -4.10 0.87 11.16
N LEU A 92 -2.98 1.26 10.54
CA LEU A 92 -1.65 1.06 11.09
C LEU A 92 -1.37 1.91 12.33
N SER A 93 -1.97 3.10 12.42
CA SER A 93 -1.92 3.91 13.64
C SER A 93 -2.59 3.20 14.81
N LYS A 94 -3.74 2.54 14.57
CA LYS A 94 -4.46 1.78 15.61
C LYS A 94 -3.67 0.56 16.08
N LEU A 95 -2.83 -0.01 15.22
CA LEU A 95 -1.89 -1.07 15.57
C LEU A 95 -0.60 -0.56 16.23
N GLY A 96 -0.40 0.75 16.34
CA GLY A 96 0.82 1.35 16.88
C GLY A 96 2.02 1.28 15.94
N LEU A 97 1.83 0.90 14.67
CA LEU A 97 2.90 0.77 13.68
C LEU A 97 3.22 2.09 12.96
N PHE A 98 2.23 2.99 12.88
CA PHE A 98 2.40 4.32 12.29
C PHE A 98 2.12 5.42 13.31
N THR A 99 3.13 6.21 13.63
CA THR A 99 3.02 7.30 14.61
C THR A 99 2.64 8.64 13.98
N GLY A 100 2.66 8.75 12.66
CA GLY A 100 2.43 9.99 11.93
C GLY A 100 3.67 10.50 11.21
N TYR A 101 3.50 11.57 10.43
CA TYR A 101 4.60 12.33 9.81
C TYR A 101 4.91 13.57 10.64
N PRO A 102 6.06 13.64 11.33
CA PRO A 102 6.45 14.80 12.11
C PRO A 102 6.97 15.92 11.21
N VAL A 103 6.37 17.11 11.32
CA VAL A 103 6.72 18.32 10.56
C VAL A 103 7.21 19.36 11.56
N ALA A 104 8.52 19.60 11.59
CA ALA A 104 9.10 20.54 12.54
C ALA A 104 8.76 21.99 12.19
N SER A 105 8.87 22.90 13.17
CA SER A 105 8.62 24.33 12.97
C SER A 105 9.41 24.88 11.77
N GLY A 106 8.71 25.53 10.84
CA GLY A 106 9.27 26.08 9.60
C GLY A 106 9.36 25.09 8.43
N GLU A 107 9.04 23.82 8.63
CA GLU A 107 8.92 22.83 7.55
C GLU A 107 7.52 22.82 6.94
N LYS A 108 7.44 22.27 5.71
CA LYS A 108 6.20 22.14 4.96
C LYS A 108 5.90 20.69 4.68
N PHE A 109 4.67 20.28 4.92
CA PHE A 109 4.13 19.02 4.44
C PHE A 109 3.50 19.21 3.07
N LEU A 110 3.78 18.32 2.12
CA LEU A 110 3.30 18.40 0.75
C LEU A 110 2.74 17.05 0.29
N ILE A 111 1.61 17.09 -0.41
CA ILE A 111 1.07 15.97 -1.19
C ILE A 111 1.08 16.37 -2.67
N THR A 112 1.70 15.55 -3.51
CA THR A 112 1.66 15.71 -4.97
C THR A 112 1.11 14.48 -5.67
N GLY A 113 0.64 14.66 -6.90
CA GLY A 113 0.10 13.59 -7.76
C GLY A 113 -1.43 13.44 -7.70
N ALA A 114 -2.09 14.10 -6.76
CA ALA A 114 -3.54 14.07 -6.63
C ALA A 114 -4.26 15.17 -7.46
N ASN A 115 -3.60 16.29 -7.73
CA ASN A 115 -4.23 17.50 -8.27
C ASN A 115 -4.93 17.31 -9.63
N GLN A 116 -6.26 17.32 -9.61
CA GLN A 116 -7.11 17.48 -10.79
C GLN A 116 -8.42 18.16 -10.42
N ALA A 117 -9.20 18.60 -11.41
CA ALA A 117 -10.41 19.41 -11.25
C ALA A 117 -11.41 18.90 -10.20
N THR A 118 -11.51 17.60 -10.02
CA THR A 118 -12.45 16.93 -9.12
C THR A 118 -11.79 16.26 -7.92
N SER A 119 -10.49 16.49 -7.71
CA SER A 119 -9.76 15.91 -6.60
C SER A 119 -10.14 16.57 -5.27
N ILE A 120 -10.16 15.77 -4.21
CA ILE A 120 -10.26 16.25 -2.83
C ILE A 120 -9.12 15.64 -2.05
N GLN A 121 -8.33 16.49 -1.39
CA GLN A 121 -7.20 16.09 -0.56
C GLN A 121 -7.46 16.59 0.85
N THR A 122 -7.51 15.69 1.83
CA THR A 122 -7.69 16.03 3.24
C THR A 122 -6.59 15.38 4.07
N ILE A 123 -6.04 16.14 5.00
CA ILE A 123 -5.16 15.60 6.05
C ILE A 123 -5.77 15.81 7.43
N GLU A 124 -5.55 14.84 8.31
CA GLU A 124 -5.82 14.93 9.73
C GLU A 124 -4.48 15.08 10.47
N TYR A 125 -4.35 16.06 11.36
CA TYR A 125 -3.10 16.35 12.04
C TYR A 125 -3.27 16.90 13.45
N GLU A 126 -2.23 16.71 14.26
CA GLU A 126 -2.06 17.29 15.59
C GLU A 126 -1.16 18.52 15.51
N ILE A 127 -1.37 19.47 16.42
CA ILE A 127 -0.50 20.64 16.62
C ILE A 127 0.21 20.46 17.95
N TRP A 128 1.52 20.62 17.93
CA TRP A 128 2.43 20.48 19.05
C TRP A 128 3.25 21.75 19.23
N GLU A 129 3.81 21.92 20.42
CA GLU A 129 4.87 22.89 20.67
C GLU A 129 6.11 22.55 19.83
N ALA A 130 6.80 23.58 19.31
CA ALA A 130 7.90 23.40 18.35
C ALA A 130 9.06 22.53 18.88
N ALA A 131 9.31 22.53 20.19
CA ALA A 131 10.43 21.81 20.78
C ALA A 131 10.19 20.29 20.90
N ASP A 132 8.94 19.83 20.79
CA ASP A 132 8.59 18.43 21.03
C ASP A 132 8.66 17.55 19.78
N ILE A 133 8.63 18.16 18.59
CA ILE A 133 8.65 17.42 17.32
C ILE A 133 9.89 17.83 16.55
N THR A 134 10.76 16.87 16.25
CA THR A 134 12.02 17.12 15.56
C THR A 134 12.05 16.44 14.19
N PRO A 135 12.84 16.96 13.23
CA PRO A 135 12.99 16.35 11.90
C PRO A 135 13.55 14.92 11.90
N GLU A 136 14.25 14.53 12.96
CA GLU A 136 14.93 13.23 13.10
C GLU A 136 14.03 12.12 13.66
N MET A 137 12.84 12.49 14.15
CA MET A 137 11.83 11.52 14.57
C MET A 137 11.42 10.62 13.41
N GLU A 138 10.92 9.41 13.72
CA GLU A 138 10.47 8.45 12.71
C GLU A 138 9.53 9.09 11.68
N ASN A 139 9.76 8.79 10.39
CA ASN A 139 9.08 9.40 9.24
C ASN A 139 9.27 10.91 9.06
N GLY A 140 10.19 11.54 9.80
CA GLY A 140 10.57 12.93 9.64
C GLY A 140 11.53 13.18 8.48
N SER A 141 11.71 14.45 8.11
CA SER A 141 12.49 14.86 6.93
C SER A 141 13.99 14.53 7.02
N LYS A 142 14.51 14.27 8.22
CA LYS A 142 15.89 13.85 8.50
C LYS A 142 15.97 12.51 9.23
N SER A 143 14.88 11.76 9.23
CA SER A 143 14.84 10.48 9.92
C SER A 143 15.77 9.46 9.27
N THR A 144 16.34 8.60 10.10
CA THR A 144 17.00 7.38 9.64
C THR A 144 16.10 6.16 9.78
N SER A 145 14.93 6.28 10.43
CA SER A 145 13.90 5.26 10.53
C SER A 145 12.66 5.70 9.75
N PHE A 146 12.19 4.90 8.81
CA PHE A 146 10.93 5.20 8.14
C PHE A 146 10.12 3.97 7.81
N PHE A 147 8.82 4.16 7.99
CA PHE A 147 7.76 3.27 7.59
C PHE A 147 7.33 3.62 6.17
N TYR A 148 7.17 2.61 5.32
CA TYR A 148 6.74 2.80 3.94
C TYR A 148 6.04 1.55 3.42
N VAL A 149 5.25 1.73 2.36
CA VAL A 149 4.73 0.61 1.60
C VAL A 149 5.56 0.48 0.32
N ASN A 150 6.13 -0.70 0.08
CA ASN A 150 6.80 -0.98 -1.19
C ASN A 150 5.86 -1.74 -2.12
N TYR A 151 5.51 -1.13 -3.24
CA TYR A 151 4.65 -1.71 -4.27
C TYR A 151 5.49 -2.36 -5.35
N GLY A 152 5.15 -3.59 -5.71
CA GLY A 152 5.88 -4.31 -6.73
C GLY A 152 5.03 -5.28 -7.53
N ARG A 153 5.57 -5.65 -8.69
CA ARG A 153 4.90 -6.43 -9.73
C ARG A 153 5.93 -7.19 -10.56
N SER A 154 5.44 -7.99 -11.49
CA SER A 154 6.29 -8.53 -12.56
C SER A 154 6.50 -7.49 -13.67
N PRO A 155 7.51 -7.64 -14.55
CA PRO A 155 7.89 -6.62 -15.52
C PRO A 155 6.90 -6.54 -16.69
N SER A 156 6.07 -7.57 -16.89
CA SER A 156 5.11 -7.70 -17.98
C SER A 156 3.76 -8.23 -17.50
N THR A 157 2.81 -8.41 -18.42
CA THR A 157 1.51 -9.01 -18.10
C THR A 157 1.63 -10.52 -17.88
N ILE A 158 0.81 -11.09 -17.01
CA ILE A 158 0.80 -12.54 -16.75
C ILE A 158 -0.27 -13.22 -17.58
N ASN A 159 0.13 -14.10 -18.48
CA ASN A 159 -0.78 -15.00 -19.21
C ASN A 159 -0.20 -16.42 -19.31
N VAL A 160 0.26 -16.94 -18.17
CA VAL A 160 0.97 -18.21 -18.05
C VAL A 160 0.50 -18.98 -16.82
N GLU A 161 0.60 -20.31 -16.87
CA GLU A 161 0.33 -21.21 -15.74
C GLU A 161 1.65 -21.63 -15.10
N THR A 162 2.22 -20.76 -14.28
CA THR A 162 3.49 -21.00 -13.60
C THR A 162 3.67 -19.99 -12.46
N ASP A 163 4.78 -20.13 -11.73
CA ASP A 163 5.30 -19.10 -10.85
C ASP A 163 5.89 -17.94 -11.67
N VAL A 164 5.47 -16.72 -11.37
CA VAL A 164 5.93 -15.47 -12.00
C VAL A 164 6.57 -14.58 -10.94
N LEU A 165 7.84 -14.24 -11.16
CA LEU A 165 8.62 -13.40 -10.27
C LEU A 165 8.10 -11.95 -10.25
N LEU A 166 8.01 -11.37 -9.06
CA LEU A 166 7.76 -9.94 -8.84
C LEU A 166 9.09 -9.27 -8.52
N ASP A 167 9.73 -8.69 -9.53
CA ASP A 167 11.08 -8.10 -9.46
C ASP A 167 11.12 -6.62 -9.83
N THR A 168 9.96 -6.01 -10.08
CA THR A 168 9.86 -4.62 -10.51
C THR A 168 9.15 -3.81 -9.44
N THR A 169 9.86 -2.88 -8.81
CA THR A 169 9.25 -1.89 -7.91
C THR A 169 8.50 -0.81 -8.69
N ASN A 170 7.39 -0.34 -8.13
CA ASN A 170 6.68 0.85 -8.57
C ASN A 170 6.99 2.08 -7.69
N ASN A 171 7.71 1.90 -6.59
CA ASN A 171 8.12 3.01 -5.73
C ASN A 171 9.15 3.90 -6.43
N PRO A 172 9.19 5.20 -6.07
CA PRO A 172 10.22 6.09 -6.57
C PRO A 172 11.58 5.78 -5.90
N LYS A 173 12.67 6.21 -6.54
CA LYS A 173 14.05 5.77 -6.23
C LYS A 173 14.56 6.18 -4.84
N GLU A 174 13.86 7.08 -4.16
CA GLU A 174 14.12 7.46 -2.78
C GLU A 174 13.87 6.31 -1.80
N PHE A 175 13.04 5.34 -2.18
CA PHE A 175 12.80 4.11 -1.40
C PHE A 175 13.68 2.97 -1.94
N PRO A 176 14.11 2.04 -1.08
CA PRO A 176 14.82 0.86 -1.53
C PRO A 176 13.90 -0.08 -2.31
N ASP A 177 14.43 -0.65 -3.39
CA ASP A 177 13.67 -1.58 -4.24
C ASP A 177 13.34 -2.90 -3.53
N PHE A 178 14.04 -3.27 -2.45
CA PHE A 178 13.81 -4.51 -1.69
C PHE A 178 12.34 -4.67 -1.29
N PRO A 179 11.71 -5.82 -1.58
CA PRO A 179 12.28 -7.06 -2.12
C PRO A 179 12.17 -7.24 -3.65
N TYR A 180 11.71 -6.25 -4.39
CA TYR A 180 11.46 -6.37 -5.83
C TYR A 180 12.74 -6.14 -6.63
N GLY A 181 13.50 -7.23 -6.81
CA GLY A 181 14.70 -7.22 -7.67
C GLY A 181 15.97 -6.72 -6.99
N ASN A 182 15.96 -6.53 -5.66
CA ASN A 182 17.12 -6.06 -4.91
C ASN A 182 17.17 -6.63 -3.49
N ILE A 183 18.34 -6.51 -2.84
CA ILE A 183 18.61 -6.96 -1.47
C ILE A 183 18.42 -5.83 -0.47
N VAL A 184 18.40 -6.15 0.83
CA VAL A 184 18.39 -5.13 1.88
C VAL A 184 19.64 -4.24 1.75
N PRO A 185 19.50 -2.90 1.68
CA PRO A 185 20.61 -1.97 1.51
C PRO A 185 21.66 -2.04 2.63
N SER A 186 22.85 -1.52 2.34
CA SER A 186 23.93 -1.42 3.33
C SER A 186 23.58 -0.49 4.50
N GLY A 187 23.97 -0.86 5.72
CA GLY A 187 23.74 -0.08 6.93
C GLY A 187 22.30 -0.11 7.44
N ARG A 188 21.44 -0.98 6.88
CA ARG A 188 19.99 -1.01 7.15
C ARG A 188 19.50 -2.40 7.55
N ASN A 189 18.48 -2.41 8.39
CA ASN A 189 17.59 -3.55 8.59
C ASN A 189 16.21 -3.19 8.03
N ILE A 190 15.52 -4.17 7.43
CA ILE A 190 14.14 -4.01 6.99
C ILE A 190 13.27 -5.02 7.72
N GLU A 191 12.21 -4.54 8.35
CA GLU A 191 11.17 -5.35 8.97
C GLU A 191 9.95 -5.40 8.05
N LEU A 192 9.45 -6.61 7.77
CA LEU A 192 8.19 -6.84 7.09
C LEU A 192 7.07 -7.03 8.11
N HIS A 193 6.18 -6.05 8.17
CA HIS A 193 5.05 -6.00 9.11
C HIS A 193 3.77 -6.59 8.51
N GLY A 194 3.61 -6.54 7.18
CA GLY A 194 2.42 -7.12 6.55
C GLY A 194 2.41 -7.06 5.03
N ILE A 195 1.46 -7.79 4.45
CA ILE A 195 1.27 -7.96 3.02
C ILE A 195 -0.08 -7.37 2.61
N LEU A 196 -0.05 -6.54 1.56
CA LEU A 196 -1.20 -5.96 0.87
C LEU A 196 -1.29 -6.63 -0.51
N ALA A 197 -2.21 -7.56 -0.68
CA ALA A 197 -2.36 -8.26 -1.96
C ALA A 197 -3.82 -8.67 -2.15
N SER A 198 -4.27 -8.68 -3.41
CA SER A 198 -5.58 -9.21 -3.78
C SER A 198 -5.38 -10.49 -4.59
N ASP A 199 -6.27 -11.45 -4.40
CA ASP A 199 -6.53 -12.42 -5.44
C ASP A 199 -7.17 -11.71 -6.64
N VAL A 200 -6.72 -12.04 -7.85
CA VAL A 200 -7.16 -11.34 -9.07
C VAL A 200 -7.41 -12.29 -10.23
N LYS A 201 -8.43 -11.95 -11.02
CA LYS A 201 -8.62 -12.44 -12.39
C LYS A 201 -9.07 -11.28 -13.29
N PRO A 202 -8.54 -11.16 -14.52
CA PRO A 202 -8.86 -10.03 -15.39
C PRO A 202 -10.26 -10.20 -15.99
N MET A 203 -10.84 -9.07 -16.41
CA MET A 203 -12.03 -9.07 -17.25
C MET A 203 -11.77 -9.87 -18.52
N THR A 204 -12.72 -10.73 -18.89
CA THR A 204 -12.68 -11.47 -20.15
C THR A 204 -14.03 -11.47 -20.84
N TRP A 205 -13.99 -11.41 -22.17
CA TRP A 205 -15.14 -11.60 -23.03
C TRP A 205 -15.46 -13.09 -23.26
N PHE A 206 -14.48 -13.97 -23.01
CA PHE A 206 -14.59 -15.41 -23.18
C PHE A 206 -14.50 -16.09 -21.81
N PRO A 207 -15.60 -16.67 -21.30
CA PRO A 207 -15.63 -17.28 -19.96
C PRO A 207 -14.52 -18.28 -19.68
N ASP A 208 -14.08 -18.99 -20.72
CA ASP A 208 -13.10 -20.08 -20.62
C ASP A 208 -11.64 -19.61 -20.80
N ASP A 209 -11.38 -18.38 -21.26
CA ASP A 209 -10.03 -17.84 -21.43
C ASP A 209 -9.67 -16.95 -20.23
N ARG A 210 -9.18 -17.54 -19.14
CA ARG A 210 -8.85 -16.82 -17.89
C ARG A 210 -7.47 -17.18 -17.36
N THR A 211 -6.71 -16.16 -16.95
CA THR A 211 -5.56 -16.34 -16.06
C THR A 211 -5.95 -15.82 -14.68
N TYR A 212 -5.54 -16.50 -13.62
CA TYR A 212 -5.97 -16.17 -12.26
C TYR A 212 -4.87 -16.47 -11.26
N THR A 213 -4.83 -15.73 -10.15
CA THR A 213 -3.90 -16.00 -9.06
C THR A 213 -4.36 -17.21 -8.24
N GLN A 214 -3.41 -18.00 -7.74
CA GLN A 214 -3.66 -19.13 -6.85
C GLN A 214 -2.97 -18.94 -5.50
N PHE A 215 -1.66 -18.62 -5.55
CA PHE A 215 -0.84 -18.47 -4.36
C PHE A 215 0.16 -17.34 -4.50
N LEU A 216 0.52 -16.73 -3.38
CA LEU A 216 1.63 -15.78 -3.27
C LEU A 216 2.78 -16.45 -2.51
N LYS A 217 3.89 -16.68 -3.20
CA LYS A 217 5.05 -17.39 -2.68
C LYS A 217 6.13 -16.42 -2.24
N PHE A 218 6.73 -16.69 -1.08
CA PHE A 218 7.87 -15.96 -0.54
C PHE A 218 9.04 -16.91 -0.37
N MET A 219 10.22 -16.49 -0.82
CA MET A 219 11.45 -17.26 -0.72
C MET A 219 12.57 -16.39 -0.17
N GLN A 220 13.21 -16.84 0.90
CA GLN A 220 14.43 -16.24 1.43
C GLN A 220 15.62 -17.09 0.97
N GLY A 221 16.24 -16.66 -0.13
CA GLY A 221 17.18 -17.48 -0.90
C GLY A 221 16.57 -18.79 -1.36
N LYS A 222 16.96 -19.92 -0.73
CA LYS A 222 16.45 -21.26 -1.07
C LYS A 222 15.36 -21.77 -0.15
N VAL A 223 14.96 -20.99 0.86
CA VAL A 223 13.98 -21.38 1.87
C VAL A 223 12.61 -20.82 1.48
N PHE A 224 11.62 -21.69 1.37
CA PHE A 224 10.22 -21.31 1.21
C PHE A 224 9.66 -20.87 2.56
N LEU A 225 8.99 -19.72 2.58
CA LEU A 225 8.34 -19.20 3.78
C LEU A 225 6.85 -19.60 3.80
N PHE A 226 6.29 -19.69 5.02
CA PHE A 226 4.87 -19.84 5.35
C PHE A 226 4.15 -21.14 4.97
N ASP A 227 4.71 -21.96 4.10
CA ASP A 227 4.05 -23.18 3.63
C ASP A 227 5.04 -24.35 3.49
N GLU A 228 4.77 -25.43 4.22
CA GLU A 228 5.56 -26.67 4.20
C GLU A 228 5.49 -27.36 2.83
N ASP A 229 4.35 -27.24 2.13
CA ASP A 229 4.10 -27.82 0.81
C ASP A 229 4.60 -26.94 -0.35
N ARG A 230 5.22 -25.79 -0.03
CA ARG A 230 5.89 -24.87 -0.97
C ARG A 230 4.98 -24.32 -2.07
N GLN A 231 3.66 -24.31 -1.85
CA GLN A 231 2.67 -23.65 -2.70
C GLN A 231 2.59 -22.15 -2.42
N GLY A 232 2.80 -21.74 -1.17
CA GLY A 232 2.74 -20.35 -0.72
C GLY A 232 1.41 -19.99 -0.06
N LEU A 233 1.21 -18.70 0.20
CA LEU A 233 0.00 -18.18 0.84
C LEU A 233 -1.17 -18.21 -0.14
N THR A 234 -2.34 -18.68 0.29
CA THR A 234 -3.53 -18.75 -0.58
C THR A 234 -4.02 -17.35 -0.97
N TYR A 235 -4.16 -17.14 -2.28
CA TYR A 235 -4.72 -15.96 -2.94
C TYR A 235 -5.45 -16.42 -4.21
N TYR A 236 -6.43 -17.30 -4.00
CA TYR A 236 -7.10 -18.04 -5.05
C TYR A 236 -8.29 -17.24 -5.60
N ALA A 237 -8.16 -16.77 -6.84
CA ALA A 237 -9.27 -16.19 -7.58
C ALA A 237 -10.00 -17.33 -8.33
N ASP A 238 -11.27 -17.59 -7.96
CA ASP A 238 -12.07 -18.65 -8.57
C ASP A 238 -12.20 -18.42 -10.09
N PRO A 239 -11.80 -19.36 -10.96
CA PRO A 239 -11.93 -19.20 -12.40
C PRO A 239 -13.39 -19.33 -12.93
N GLY A 240 -14.36 -19.83 -12.14
CA GLY A 240 -15.79 -19.98 -12.51
C GLY A 240 -16.60 -18.65 -12.53
N PRO A 241 -17.74 -18.54 -13.28
CA PRO A 241 -18.09 -17.25 -13.92
C PRO A 241 -19.38 -16.56 -13.38
N PRO A 242 -19.65 -15.32 -13.83
CA PRO A 242 -20.35 -15.13 -15.13
C PRO A 242 -19.52 -14.46 -16.26
N PRO A 243 -19.93 -14.62 -17.54
CA PRO A 243 -19.43 -13.87 -18.70
C PRO A 243 -19.53 -12.36 -18.50
N MET A 244 -18.66 -11.58 -19.16
CA MET A 244 -18.61 -10.11 -19.07
C MET A 244 -18.35 -9.56 -17.66
N ALA A 245 -17.84 -10.39 -16.74
CA ALA A 245 -17.44 -9.92 -15.43
C ALA A 245 -16.31 -8.88 -15.58
N PRO A 246 -16.36 -7.74 -14.86
CA PRO A 246 -15.26 -6.80 -14.78
C PRO A 246 -14.00 -7.48 -14.19
N ASN A 247 -12.90 -6.75 -14.05
CA ASN A 247 -11.77 -7.26 -13.28
C ASN A 247 -12.26 -7.65 -11.88
N CYS A 248 -12.12 -8.92 -11.53
CA CYS A 248 -12.47 -9.41 -10.20
C CYS A 248 -11.23 -9.25 -9.33
N VAL A 249 -11.33 -8.38 -8.33
CA VAL A 249 -10.25 -8.04 -7.41
C VAL A 249 -10.75 -8.29 -5.99
N GLY A 250 -10.12 -9.21 -5.27
CA GLY A 250 -10.49 -9.52 -3.89
C GLY A 250 -11.81 -10.29 -3.74
N GLU A 251 -12.34 -10.87 -4.80
CA GLU A 251 -13.62 -11.62 -4.79
C GLU A 251 -13.46 -13.11 -4.46
N GLY A 252 -12.23 -13.62 -4.51
CA GLY A 252 -11.88 -15.00 -4.22
C GLY A 252 -11.47 -15.22 -2.77
N THR A 253 -10.76 -16.33 -2.55
CA THR A 253 -10.38 -16.81 -1.21
C THR A 253 -8.91 -16.53 -0.96
N SER A 254 -8.63 -15.70 0.04
CA SER A 254 -7.26 -15.27 0.38
C SER A 254 -7.04 -15.20 1.89
N LEU A 255 -5.79 -15.42 2.32
CA LEU A 255 -5.39 -15.30 3.74
C LEU A 255 -5.34 -13.84 4.22
N GLY A 256 -5.07 -12.92 3.31
CA GLY A 256 -5.07 -11.48 3.56
C GLY A 256 -5.67 -10.73 2.38
N GLY A 257 -5.73 -9.41 2.54
CA GLY A 257 -6.28 -8.48 1.58
C GLY A 257 -5.35 -7.36 1.22
N ASN A 258 -5.75 -6.60 0.23
CA ASN A 258 -5.05 -5.41 -0.21
C ASN A 258 -5.46 -4.17 0.58
N TYR A 259 -6.51 -4.23 1.41
CA TYR A 259 -6.97 -3.15 2.27
C TYR A 259 -7.16 -1.82 1.53
N SER A 260 -7.87 -1.88 0.41
CA SER A 260 -8.23 -0.74 -0.41
C SER A 260 -9.74 -0.53 -0.44
N ASN A 261 -10.19 0.54 -1.08
CA ASN A 261 -11.61 0.79 -1.33
C ASN A 261 -12.24 -0.18 -2.36
N ILE A 262 -11.46 -1.11 -2.93
CA ILE A 262 -11.92 -2.16 -3.85
C ILE A 262 -11.84 -3.53 -3.15
N ASP A 263 -10.70 -3.87 -2.55
CA ASP A 263 -10.52 -5.08 -1.75
C ASP A 263 -10.43 -4.74 -0.26
N MET A 264 -11.56 -4.90 0.42
CA MET A 264 -11.75 -4.50 1.82
C MET A 264 -11.24 -5.52 2.85
N LYS A 265 -10.64 -6.62 2.41
CA LYS A 265 -10.05 -7.61 3.32
C LYS A 265 -8.87 -6.98 4.08
N TYR A 266 -8.70 -7.37 5.34
CA TYR A 266 -7.57 -6.92 6.16
C TYR A 266 -6.23 -7.43 5.59
N PRO A 267 -5.14 -6.64 5.70
CA PRO A 267 -3.82 -7.12 5.30
C PRO A 267 -3.42 -8.34 6.13
N LEU A 268 -2.58 -9.20 5.56
CA LEU A 268 -1.93 -10.25 6.34
C LEU A 268 -0.80 -9.61 7.15
N MET A 269 -1.00 -9.46 8.45
CA MET A 269 -0.03 -8.84 9.38
C MET A 269 0.84 -9.91 10.06
N PHE A 270 2.09 -9.56 10.37
CA PHE A 270 3.03 -10.39 11.11
C PHE A 270 3.33 -9.78 12.48
N ASP A 271 3.18 -10.58 13.53
CA ASP A 271 3.56 -10.21 14.90
C ASP A 271 4.26 -11.42 15.56
N PRO A 272 5.58 -11.37 15.79
CA PRO A 272 6.49 -10.26 15.48
C PRO A 272 6.73 -10.09 13.96
N PRO A 273 7.18 -8.91 13.51
CA PRO A 273 7.53 -8.69 12.11
C PRO A 273 8.72 -9.56 11.68
N LEU A 274 8.80 -9.88 10.38
CA LEU A 274 9.93 -10.61 9.83
C LEU A 274 11.12 -9.66 9.62
N LEU A 275 12.24 -9.96 10.27
CA LEU A 275 13.45 -9.14 10.20
C LEU A 275 14.38 -9.63 9.08
N PHE A 276 14.74 -8.72 8.18
CA PHE A 276 15.74 -8.91 7.13
C PHE A 276 16.95 -7.98 7.38
N PRO A 277 18.06 -8.52 7.91
CA PRO A 277 19.33 -7.82 7.99
C PRO A 277 19.88 -7.39 6.63
N GLN A 278 20.82 -6.43 6.66
CA GLN A 278 21.59 -6.01 5.48
C GLN A 278 22.06 -7.19 4.63
N GLY A 279 21.93 -7.04 3.31
CA GLY A 279 22.41 -8.00 2.32
C GLY A 279 21.53 -9.22 2.14
N GLN A 280 20.45 -9.37 2.92
CA GLN A 280 19.50 -10.45 2.71
C GLN A 280 18.60 -10.20 1.50
N GLU A 281 18.22 -11.31 0.87
CA GLU A 281 17.27 -11.34 -0.24
C GLU A 281 15.94 -11.92 0.21
N LEU A 282 14.88 -11.45 -0.44
CA LEU A 282 13.54 -12.02 -0.39
C LEU A 282 13.01 -11.96 -1.82
N THR A 283 12.57 -13.08 -2.36
CA THR A 283 11.95 -13.16 -3.68
C THR A 283 10.49 -13.55 -3.55
N ILE A 284 9.66 -12.97 -4.41
CA ILE A 284 8.21 -13.09 -4.33
C ILE A 284 7.67 -13.52 -5.68
N TYR A 285 6.77 -14.51 -5.69
CA TYR A 285 6.17 -15.01 -6.91
C TYR A 285 4.65 -15.07 -6.79
N TRP A 286 3.97 -14.68 -7.86
CA TRP A 286 2.61 -15.14 -8.10
C TRP A 286 2.65 -16.55 -8.67
N LYS A 287 1.97 -17.51 -8.04
CA LYS A 287 1.60 -18.75 -8.69
C LYS A 287 0.25 -18.55 -9.37
N CYS A 288 0.23 -18.70 -10.69
CA CYS A 288 -0.96 -18.46 -11.50
C CYS A 288 -1.49 -19.75 -12.15
N GLY A 289 -2.82 -19.83 -12.24
CA GLY A 289 -3.53 -20.80 -13.06
C GLY A 289 -3.96 -20.18 -14.39
N LYS A 290 -4.21 -21.03 -15.39
CA LYS A 290 -4.70 -20.60 -16.70
C LYS A 290 -5.76 -21.57 -17.23
N LEU A 291 -6.84 -21.04 -17.77
CA LEU A 291 -7.84 -21.76 -18.54
C LEU A 291 -7.71 -21.39 -20.02
N ALA A 292 -7.79 -22.42 -20.88
CA ALA A 292 -7.69 -22.31 -22.34
C ALA A 292 -6.59 -21.32 -22.80
N ASN A 293 -6.94 -20.29 -23.59
CA ASN A 293 -5.94 -19.32 -24.09
C ASN A 293 -5.51 -18.31 -23.03
N GLY A 294 -6.26 -18.20 -21.95
CA GLY A 294 -6.11 -17.23 -20.88
C GLY A 294 -6.36 -15.79 -21.33
N THR A 295 -6.76 -14.97 -20.37
CA THR A 295 -6.71 -13.51 -20.51
C THR A 295 -5.62 -12.99 -19.60
N ALA A 296 -4.81 -12.04 -20.08
CA ALA A 296 -3.66 -11.58 -19.35
C ALA A 296 -4.04 -10.74 -18.12
N ILE A 297 -3.46 -11.05 -16.96
CA ILE A 297 -3.47 -10.15 -15.81
C ILE A 297 -2.52 -8.99 -16.13
N SER A 298 -3.05 -7.77 -16.15
CA SER A 298 -2.26 -6.59 -16.47
C SER A 298 -1.22 -6.29 -15.37
N THR A 299 -0.21 -5.50 -15.69
CA THR A 299 0.82 -5.11 -14.72
C THR A 299 0.28 -4.38 -13.50
N ALA A 300 -0.81 -3.62 -13.67
CA ALA A 300 -1.49 -2.91 -12.58
C ALA A 300 -2.37 -3.83 -11.71
N LEU A 301 -2.89 -4.94 -12.26
CA LEU A 301 -3.74 -5.88 -11.51
C LEU A 301 -2.94 -6.84 -10.63
N GLN A 302 -1.71 -7.16 -11.00
CA GLN A 302 -0.87 -8.12 -10.27
C GLN A 302 -0.02 -7.49 -9.15
N GLU A 303 -0.16 -6.19 -8.91
CA GLU A 303 0.68 -5.49 -7.96
C GLU A 303 0.36 -5.90 -6.52
N ILE A 304 1.40 -6.05 -5.72
CA ILE A 304 1.29 -6.23 -4.26
C ILE A 304 2.03 -5.09 -3.56
N GLY A 305 1.60 -4.77 -2.34
CA GLY A 305 2.29 -3.87 -1.42
C GLY A 305 2.86 -4.65 -0.24
N LEU A 306 4.04 -4.28 0.22
CA LEU A 306 4.59 -4.75 1.50
C LEU A 306 4.71 -3.60 2.46
N ILE A 307 4.22 -3.83 3.67
CA ILE A 307 4.27 -2.89 4.79
C ILE A 307 5.62 -3.07 5.46
N LEU A 308 6.53 -2.12 5.25
CA LEU A 308 7.93 -2.22 5.65
C LEU A 308 8.32 -1.11 6.62
N LYS A 309 9.23 -1.44 7.53
CA LYS A 309 9.93 -0.47 8.37
C LYS A 309 11.42 -0.64 8.17
N MET A 310 12.11 0.43 7.78
CA MET A 310 13.56 0.41 7.65
C MET A 310 14.19 1.16 8.81
N THR A 311 15.20 0.54 9.44
CA THR A 311 15.95 1.09 10.57
C THR A 311 17.46 1.03 10.27
N PRO A 312 18.28 1.91 10.87
CA PRO A 312 19.74 1.74 10.81
C PRO A 312 20.18 0.49 11.57
N ILE A 313 21.31 -0.10 11.18
CA ILE A 313 21.97 -1.13 12.00
C ILE A 313 22.46 -0.45 13.28
N SER A 314 22.05 -0.97 14.43
CA SER A 314 22.53 -0.59 15.75
C SER A 314 23.99 -0.98 15.96
#